data_AF-A0A3L7PN28-F1
#
_entry.id   AF-A0A3L7PN28-F1
#
_cell.length_a   1.000
_cell.length_b   1.000
_cell.length_c   1.000
_cell.angle_alpha   90.00
_cell.angle_beta   90.00
_cell.angle_gamma   90.00
#
_symmetry.space_group_name_H-M   'P 1'
#
loop_
_entity.id
_entity.type
_entity.pdbx_description
1 polymer ?
#
loop_
_entity_poly.entity_id
_entity_poly.type
_entity_poly.pdbx_seq_one_letter_code
_entity_poly.pdbx_strand_id
1 'polypeptide(L)'
;MFATTFFRIVEMKRLVCILFSAWVCCGAGSVALAQDAKSLGEVLIGHWPLVKDAKDVSGNGRDAMGNGVVWRDGSEQEGDRAAAVFDGRGAALEVAAHAELKLGCGDFSVAAWVWADEASDDVPGDILSQYDPATRRGFHLSVKTNTGVTFNQANFRQLQFGIDNDRISNWRDCGQPGKNSLLAFGLVAHKGRLFAGTCEPGEGDTGRVYQYSHGQEWLDLGSPAPSNAITAMTAFNGELYVGTGKYRVAGSSLAESSNTNLGGRVFRYDGTRADGTSTWTDCGQLPNAEAVSGMVVFQGRLYAGSLYKPAGYFRYEGDQQPGDQKWCDIGVPDGKRVEALAIFNGHLYASSYDCGHVYRFDGQTWADLGQLGDSAINTQTYSFAVYEGRLYAGTWRSGKVYRLEESLEAKKNPSPPAPLPARPGRGEKDHAPRVEWRDVGQLGEELEVMGMLVHNGRLMAGTLPLAEVYQFEGGRHANGGERWKRLTQLDTTPDVKYRRAWTMAEYQGQLFCSTLPSGKVHACEVGKLATWDYEFPTGWHHVAAVKSEGKLLLFVDGVLKSSSTDFEVKDFDLSNDQPLRIGSGPNDFFHGRLRDVRLYRRALSQAEVGAFVP
;
A
#
# COMPACT_ATOMS: atom_id res chain seq x y z
N MET A 1 2.16 75.65 42.85
CA MET A 1 0.74 75.97 43.02
C MET A 1 0.02 75.40 41.81
N PHE A 2 -0.85 74.41 42.05
CA PHE A 2 -1.81 73.75 41.14
C PHE A 2 -1.32 73.18 39.79
N ALA A 3 -1.20 71.84 39.72
CA ALA A 3 -1.91 71.01 38.73
C ALA A 3 -1.50 69.53 38.89
N THR A 4 -2.01 68.86 39.93
CA THR A 4 -1.79 67.42 40.19
C THR A 4 -3.13 66.72 40.37
N THR A 5 -3.97 66.64 39.32
CA THR A 5 -5.25 65.86 39.41
C THR A 5 -5.85 65.37 38.08
N PHE A 6 -5.09 65.16 37.00
CA PHE A 6 -5.70 64.70 35.73
C PHE A 6 -5.05 63.50 35.03
N PHE A 7 -4.22 62.73 35.74
CA PHE A 7 -3.51 61.57 35.19
C PHE A 7 -3.76 60.25 35.96
N ARG A 8 -4.97 60.03 36.47
CA ARG A 8 -5.35 58.78 37.15
C ARG A 8 -6.69 58.14 36.75
N ILE A 9 -7.33 58.61 35.67
CA ILE A 9 -8.62 58.05 35.22
C ILE A 9 -8.54 57.36 33.84
N VAL A 10 -7.48 57.56 33.07
CA VAL A 10 -7.34 56.99 31.71
C VAL A 10 -6.64 55.62 31.69
N GLU A 11 -5.75 55.32 32.65
CA GLU A 11 -5.08 54.01 32.74
C GLU A 11 -5.96 52.90 33.35
N MET A 12 -6.91 53.25 34.22
CA MET A 12 -7.79 52.26 34.85
C MET A 12 -8.88 51.73 33.90
N LYS A 13 -9.25 52.48 32.85
CA LYS A 13 -10.19 52.02 31.82
C LYS A 13 -9.56 51.08 30.78
N ARG A 14 -8.25 51.21 30.51
CA ARG A 14 -7.53 50.31 29.59
C ARG A 14 -7.20 48.96 30.23
N LEU A 15 -6.89 48.92 31.53
CA LEU A 15 -6.65 47.65 32.23
C LEU A 15 -7.93 46.82 32.39
N VAL A 16 -9.09 47.45 32.62
CA VAL A 16 -10.39 46.76 32.74
C VAL A 16 -10.87 46.22 31.40
N CYS A 17 -10.61 46.90 30.27
CA CYS A 17 -10.93 46.38 28.94
C CYS A 17 -10.03 45.21 28.51
N ILE A 18 -8.73 45.22 28.88
CA ILE A 18 -7.80 44.12 28.56
C ILE A 18 -8.08 42.87 29.42
N LEU A 19 -8.46 43.06 30.68
CA LEU A 19 -8.91 41.96 31.55
C LEU A 19 -10.28 41.40 31.12
N PHE A 20 -11.21 42.23 30.64
CA PHE A 20 -12.47 41.74 30.07
C PHE A 20 -12.29 41.01 28.74
N SER A 21 -11.40 41.46 27.84
CA SER A 21 -11.12 40.74 26.59
C SER A 21 -10.38 39.42 26.81
N ALA A 22 -9.48 39.35 27.80
CA ALA A 22 -8.82 38.10 28.17
C ALA A 22 -9.79 37.10 28.84
N TRP A 23 -10.72 37.58 29.67
CA TRP A 23 -11.76 36.73 30.26
C TRP A 23 -12.83 36.28 29.24
N VAL A 24 -13.18 37.12 28.27
CA VAL A 24 -14.14 36.78 27.20
C VAL A 24 -13.50 35.84 26.18
N CYS A 25 -12.21 35.97 25.85
CA CYS A 25 -11.50 35.01 24.99
C CYS A 25 -11.23 33.67 25.69
N CYS A 26 -10.84 33.67 26.98
CA CYS A 26 -10.73 32.43 27.76
C CYS A 26 -12.11 31.79 27.98
N GLY A 27 -13.14 32.57 28.25
CA GLY A 27 -14.52 32.09 28.43
C GLY A 27 -15.13 31.53 27.15
N ALA A 28 -14.95 32.19 26.01
CA ALA A 28 -15.41 31.70 24.71
C ALA A 28 -14.65 30.44 24.27
N GLY A 29 -13.33 30.37 24.50
CA GLY A 29 -12.53 29.16 24.25
C GLY A 29 -12.93 27.99 25.16
N SER A 30 -13.21 28.26 26.45
CA SER A 30 -13.68 27.23 27.39
C SER A 30 -15.09 26.74 27.07
N VAL A 31 -15.98 27.62 26.63
CA VAL A 31 -17.35 27.28 26.23
C VAL A 31 -17.37 26.55 24.90
N ALA A 32 -16.55 26.93 23.93
CA ALA A 32 -16.38 26.21 22.67
C ALA A 32 -15.81 24.80 22.91
N LEU A 33 -14.73 24.67 23.68
CA LEU A 33 -14.17 23.35 24.05
C LEU A 33 -15.17 22.49 24.84
N ALA A 34 -15.97 23.08 25.74
CA ALA A 34 -17.00 22.36 26.47
C ALA A 34 -18.21 21.98 25.58
N GLN A 35 -18.53 22.79 24.57
CA GLN A 35 -19.55 22.48 23.56
C GLN A 35 -19.07 21.38 22.61
N ASP A 36 -17.82 21.41 22.17
CA ASP A 36 -17.20 20.40 21.31
C ASP A 36 -17.04 19.07 22.08
N ALA A 37 -16.64 19.10 23.36
CA ALA A 37 -16.60 17.90 24.19
C ALA A 37 -18.01 17.29 24.41
N LYS A 38 -19.04 18.12 24.49
CA LYS A 38 -20.43 17.67 24.60
C LYS A 38 -20.97 17.14 23.27
N SER A 39 -20.64 17.75 22.13
CA SER A 39 -21.02 17.25 20.80
C SER A 39 -20.32 15.95 20.45
N LEU A 40 -19.10 15.72 20.92
CA LEU A 40 -18.36 14.46 20.78
C LEU A 40 -18.99 13.28 21.55
N GLY A 41 -19.86 13.55 22.53
CA GLY A 41 -20.64 12.51 23.22
C GLY A 41 -21.97 12.19 22.54
N GLU A 42 -22.52 13.11 21.74
CA GLU A 42 -23.78 12.92 21.02
C GLU A 42 -23.55 12.08 19.75
N VAL A 43 -24.38 11.05 19.54
CA VAL A 43 -24.43 10.26 18.29
C VAL A 43 -23.21 9.32 18.08
N LEU A 44 -22.49 9.01 19.17
CA LEU A 44 -21.46 7.97 19.21
C LEU A 44 -22.10 6.58 19.02
N ILE A 45 -21.54 5.76 18.12
CA ILE A 45 -21.94 4.35 17.94
C ILE A 45 -21.16 3.46 18.93
N GLY A 46 -19.86 3.70 19.07
CA GLY A 46 -18.99 2.96 20.00
C GLY A 46 -17.68 3.69 20.24
N HIS A 47 -17.11 3.49 21.43
CA HIS A 47 -15.81 4.01 21.83
C HIS A 47 -15.04 2.94 22.60
N TRP A 48 -13.92 2.50 22.02
CA TRP A 48 -13.00 1.52 22.59
C TRP A 48 -11.71 2.23 22.96
N PRO A 49 -11.44 2.46 24.27
CA PRO A 49 -10.18 3.07 24.71
C PRO A 49 -8.95 2.24 24.33
N LEU A 50 -9.11 0.91 24.29
CA LEU A 50 -8.07 -0.07 23.96
C LEU A 50 -6.82 0.06 24.84
N VAL A 51 -7.02 0.30 26.13
CA VAL A 51 -5.94 0.48 27.11
C VAL A 51 -5.60 -0.82 27.83
N LYS A 52 -6.63 -1.60 28.19
CA LYS A 52 -6.52 -2.82 29.02
C LYS A 52 -7.49 -3.92 28.64
N ASP A 53 -8.50 -3.58 27.85
CA ASP A 53 -9.58 -4.44 27.43
C ASP A 53 -10.24 -3.86 26.16
N ALA A 54 -11.18 -4.63 25.60
CA ALA A 54 -11.92 -4.31 24.41
C ALA A 54 -13.34 -3.78 24.73
N LYS A 55 -13.53 -3.17 25.91
CA LYS A 55 -14.86 -2.69 26.36
C LYS A 55 -15.26 -1.40 25.65
N ASP A 56 -16.54 -1.32 25.32
CA ASP A 56 -17.16 -0.10 24.83
C ASP A 56 -17.57 0.79 26.00
N VAL A 57 -17.02 2.00 26.05
CA VAL A 57 -17.31 2.99 27.10
C VAL A 57 -18.32 4.05 26.66
N SER A 58 -18.89 3.94 25.45
CA SER A 58 -19.93 4.86 24.95
C SER A 58 -21.25 4.74 25.71
N GLY A 59 -21.49 3.61 26.39
CA GLY A 59 -22.76 3.28 27.01
C GLY A 59 -23.73 2.51 26.10
N ASN A 60 -23.34 2.20 24.86
CA ASN A 60 -24.19 1.48 23.88
C ASN A 60 -24.00 -0.05 23.90
N GLY A 61 -23.10 -0.56 24.75
CA GLY A 61 -22.89 -2.00 24.94
C GLY A 61 -22.27 -2.69 23.72
N ARG A 62 -21.41 -1.98 22.97
CA ARG A 62 -20.68 -2.50 21.79
C ARG A 62 -19.33 -3.10 22.15
N ASP A 63 -19.27 -3.89 23.22
CA ASP A 63 -18.04 -4.58 23.61
C ASP A 63 -17.50 -5.41 22.44
N ALA A 64 -16.20 -5.28 22.16
CA ALA A 64 -15.55 -6.10 21.15
C ALA A 64 -14.98 -7.38 21.79
N MET A 65 -14.98 -8.45 21.02
CA MET A 65 -14.37 -9.72 21.38
C MET A 65 -13.00 -9.83 20.72
N GLY A 66 -11.96 -10.04 21.52
CA GLY A 66 -10.59 -10.11 21.02
C GLY A 66 -10.13 -11.52 20.67
N ASN A 67 -9.35 -11.63 19.60
CA ASN A 67 -8.54 -12.78 19.24
C ASN A 67 -7.10 -12.30 19.08
N GLY A 68 -6.12 -12.92 19.75
CA GLY A 68 -4.69 -12.63 19.56
C GLY A 68 -4.17 -11.24 19.99
N VAL A 69 -5.03 -10.29 20.34
CA VAL A 69 -4.63 -8.94 20.76
C VAL A 69 -3.94 -8.96 22.12
N VAL A 70 -2.80 -8.29 22.21
CA VAL A 70 -2.03 -8.12 23.44
C VAL A 70 -2.23 -6.71 24.01
N TRP A 71 -2.48 -6.61 25.31
CA TRP A 71 -2.61 -5.34 26.01
C TRP A 71 -1.24 -4.92 26.54
N ARG A 72 -0.73 -3.79 26.06
CA ARG A 72 0.54 -3.22 26.50
C ARG A 72 0.27 -2.06 27.43
N ASP A 73 0.88 -2.10 28.61
CA ASP A 73 0.94 -0.93 29.50
C ASP A 73 1.86 0.14 28.92
N GLY A 74 1.51 1.41 29.13
CA GLY A 74 2.40 2.52 28.81
C GLY A 74 3.55 2.57 29.81
N SER A 75 4.69 3.14 29.39
CA SER A 75 5.77 3.46 30.32
C SER A 75 5.80 4.96 30.62
N GLU A 76 6.52 5.35 31.68
CA GLU A 76 6.72 6.77 32.02
C GLU A 76 7.60 7.52 30.99
N GLN A 77 8.15 6.80 30.00
CA GLN A 77 8.89 7.41 28.89
C GLN A 77 7.93 8.11 27.93
N GLU A 78 8.31 9.34 27.56
CA GLU A 78 7.55 10.19 26.65
C GLU A 78 7.33 9.50 25.30
N GLY A 79 6.07 9.15 25.01
CA GLY A 79 5.68 8.51 23.75
C GLY A 79 5.15 7.07 23.85
N ASP A 80 5.37 6.35 24.96
CA ASP A 80 4.89 4.97 25.12
C ASP A 80 3.54 4.92 25.86
N ARG A 81 2.45 4.91 25.09
CA ARG A 81 1.08 4.90 25.61
C ARG A 81 0.56 3.47 25.71
N ALA A 82 -0.23 3.20 26.75
CA ALA A 82 -0.95 1.93 26.86
C ALA A 82 -1.88 1.74 25.64
N ALA A 83 -1.91 0.54 25.06
CA ALA A 83 -2.58 0.28 23.80
C ALA A 83 -2.86 -1.21 23.57
N ALA A 84 -3.76 -1.49 22.62
CA ALA A 84 -3.90 -2.79 22.00
C ALA A 84 -2.80 -2.97 20.95
N VAL A 85 -2.10 -4.10 20.98
CA VAL A 85 -1.08 -4.50 20.01
C VAL A 85 -1.65 -5.58 19.09
N PHE A 86 -1.48 -5.37 17.79
CA PHE A 86 -1.92 -6.24 16.71
C PHE A 86 -0.70 -6.74 15.93
N ASP A 87 -0.70 -8.04 15.62
CA ASP A 87 0.48 -8.77 15.15
C ASP A 87 0.62 -8.88 13.62
N GLY A 88 -0.31 -8.30 12.86
CA GLY A 88 -0.35 -8.40 11.40
C GLY A 88 -0.77 -9.75 10.84
N ARG A 89 -1.12 -10.75 11.66
CA ARG A 89 -1.29 -12.15 11.21
C ARG A 89 -2.61 -12.79 11.62
N GLY A 90 -3.19 -12.32 12.73
CA GLY A 90 -4.45 -12.86 13.24
C GLY A 90 -5.02 -12.14 14.45
N ALA A 91 -4.27 -11.23 15.06
CA ALA A 91 -4.77 -10.37 16.12
C ALA A 91 -5.84 -9.42 15.56
N ALA A 92 -7.04 -9.47 16.13
CA ALA A 92 -8.17 -8.62 15.75
C ALA A 92 -9.19 -8.53 16.88
N LEU A 93 -10.00 -7.48 16.88
CA LEU A 93 -11.20 -7.39 17.69
C LEU A 93 -12.44 -7.36 16.79
N GLU A 94 -13.49 -8.03 17.22
CA GLU A 94 -14.77 -8.09 16.50
C GLU A 94 -15.90 -7.57 17.37
N VAL A 95 -16.65 -6.60 16.85
CA VAL A 95 -17.91 -6.13 17.44
C VAL A 95 -19.04 -6.79 16.67
N ALA A 96 -19.89 -7.52 17.39
CA ALA A 96 -21.00 -8.25 16.78
C ALA A 96 -21.88 -7.35 15.90
N ALA A 97 -22.35 -7.91 14.79
CA ALA A 97 -23.24 -7.21 13.87
C ALA A 97 -24.46 -6.63 14.62
N HIS A 98 -24.81 -5.39 14.30
CA HIS A 98 -25.89 -4.68 14.97
C HIS A 98 -26.58 -3.70 14.02
N ALA A 99 -27.87 -3.43 14.23
CA ALA A 99 -28.65 -2.49 13.42
C ALA A 99 -28.02 -1.09 13.37
N GLU A 100 -27.42 -0.65 14.47
CA GLU A 100 -26.72 0.63 14.54
C GLU A 100 -25.41 0.68 13.76
N LEU A 101 -24.78 -0.46 13.48
CA LEU A 101 -23.61 -0.53 12.61
C LEU A 101 -24.01 -0.49 11.13
N LYS A 102 -25.30 -0.59 10.79
CA LYS A 102 -25.77 -0.37 9.42
C LYS A 102 -25.81 1.13 9.13
N LEU A 103 -24.72 1.65 8.57
CA LEU A 103 -24.49 3.08 8.36
C LEU A 103 -25.39 3.69 7.26
N GLY A 104 -25.97 2.87 6.38
CA GLY A 104 -26.82 3.38 5.31
C GLY A 104 -26.05 4.26 4.33
N CYS A 105 -26.77 5.21 3.74
CA CYS A 105 -26.17 6.30 2.97
C CYS A 105 -25.72 7.47 3.86
N GLY A 106 -25.91 7.40 5.18
CA GLY A 106 -25.70 8.52 6.09
C GLY A 106 -24.24 8.92 6.24
N ASP A 107 -24.03 10.08 6.86
CA ASP A 107 -22.70 10.55 7.24
C ASP A 107 -22.21 9.82 8.49
N PHE A 108 -20.91 9.59 8.56
CA PHE A 108 -20.27 8.92 9.68
C PHE A 108 -18.81 9.32 9.79
N SER A 109 -18.23 9.08 10.97
CA SER A 109 -16.81 9.34 11.21
C SER A 109 -16.17 8.24 12.03
N VAL A 110 -14.90 7.99 11.75
CA VAL A 110 -14.00 7.15 12.51
C VAL A 110 -12.87 8.03 13.05
N ALA A 111 -12.47 7.82 14.30
CA ALA A 111 -11.29 8.43 14.90
C ALA A 111 -10.49 7.37 15.67
N ALA A 112 -9.17 7.41 15.59
CA ALA A 112 -8.28 6.49 16.30
C ALA A 112 -6.89 7.11 16.48
N TRP A 113 -6.21 6.75 17.58
CA TRP A 113 -4.76 6.88 17.66
C TRP A 113 -4.11 5.61 17.07
N VAL A 114 -3.16 5.82 16.16
CA VAL A 114 -2.53 4.76 15.36
C VAL A 114 -1.02 4.83 15.50
N TRP A 115 -0.38 3.69 15.70
CA TRP A 115 1.06 3.49 15.61
C TRP A 115 1.32 2.34 14.63
N ALA A 116 1.98 2.60 13.49
CA ALA A 116 2.11 1.64 12.38
C ALA A 116 3.58 1.35 12.00
N ASP A 117 4.51 1.43 12.95
CA ASP A 117 5.96 1.26 12.70
C ASP A 117 6.47 -0.17 12.82
N GLU A 118 5.65 -1.06 13.36
CA GLU A 118 6.07 -2.43 13.64
C GLU A 118 6.23 -3.25 12.34
N ALA A 119 5.60 -2.80 11.23
CA ALA A 119 5.61 -3.44 9.92
C ALA A 119 6.86 -3.16 9.06
N SER A 120 8.06 -3.29 9.62
CA SER A 120 9.29 -3.19 8.79
C SER A 120 9.49 -4.40 7.87
N ASP A 121 8.85 -5.52 8.19
CA ASP A 121 8.97 -6.83 7.57
C ASP A 121 7.63 -7.37 7.03
N ASP A 122 6.58 -6.53 7.05
CA ASP A 122 5.22 -6.90 6.67
C ASP A 122 4.45 -5.73 6.03
N VAL A 123 3.25 -5.99 5.51
CA VAL A 123 2.31 -4.93 5.15
C VAL A 123 1.57 -4.43 6.41
N PRO A 124 1.20 -3.13 6.51
CA PRO A 124 0.64 -2.61 7.77
C PRO A 124 -0.81 -3.00 8.05
N GLY A 125 -1.67 -3.15 7.04
CA GLY A 125 -3.04 -3.67 7.18
C GLY A 125 -4.14 -2.68 7.59
N ASP A 126 -5.27 -3.23 8.04
CA ASP A 126 -6.54 -2.51 8.23
C ASP A 126 -6.80 -2.08 9.69
N ILE A 127 -6.94 -0.77 9.94
CA ILE A 127 -7.20 -0.20 11.27
C ILE A 127 -8.62 -0.53 11.74
N LEU A 128 -9.62 -0.26 10.89
CA LEU A 128 -11.03 -0.47 11.19
C LEU A 128 -11.79 -0.76 9.90
N SER A 129 -12.67 -1.78 9.91
CA SER A 129 -13.52 -2.06 8.76
C SER A 129 -14.89 -2.61 9.15
N GLN A 130 -15.88 -2.35 8.30
CA GLN A 130 -17.08 -3.16 8.21
C GLN A 130 -17.40 -3.28 6.73
N TYR A 131 -16.92 -4.36 6.12
CA TYR A 131 -16.94 -4.55 4.68
C TYR A 131 -17.34 -5.98 4.34
N ASP A 132 -18.31 -6.12 3.45
CA ASP A 132 -18.72 -7.39 2.88
C ASP A 132 -18.05 -7.59 1.52
N PRO A 133 -17.05 -8.49 1.39
CA PRO A 133 -16.38 -8.73 0.12
C PRO A 133 -17.29 -9.40 -0.92
N ALA A 134 -18.34 -10.12 -0.49
CA ALA A 134 -19.25 -10.78 -1.42
C ALA A 134 -20.17 -9.80 -2.15
N THR A 135 -20.60 -8.75 -1.45
CA THR A 135 -21.45 -7.68 -2.01
C THR A 135 -20.69 -6.39 -2.32
N ARG A 136 -19.39 -6.34 -1.99
CA ARG A 136 -18.51 -5.15 -2.07
C ARG A 136 -19.15 -3.93 -1.45
N ARG A 137 -19.63 -4.11 -0.24
CA ARG A 137 -20.41 -3.10 0.46
C ARG A 137 -19.83 -2.83 1.83
N GLY A 138 -19.61 -1.56 2.13
CA GLY A 138 -19.17 -1.12 3.44
C GLY A 138 -18.01 -0.14 3.37
N PHE A 139 -17.20 -0.11 4.43
CA PHE A 139 -16.05 0.79 4.53
C PHE A 139 -14.83 0.12 5.17
N HIS A 140 -13.66 0.71 4.93
CA HIS A 140 -12.40 0.36 5.60
C HIS A 140 -11.50 1.60 5.73
N LEU A 141 -10.71 1.62 6.80
CA LEU A 141 -9.64 2.57 7.08
C LEU A 141 -8.35 1.79 7.29
N SER A 142 -7.31 2.09 6.52
CA SER A 142 -6.15 1.19 6.36
C SER A 142 -4.86 1.96 6.14
N VAL A 143 -3.72 1.36 6.50
CA VAL A 143 -2.39 1.80 6.05
C VAL A 143 -1.85 0.74 5.10
N LYS A 144 -1.53 1.12 3.87
CA LYS A 144 -1.35 0.16 2.78
C LYS A 144 0.00 0.22 2.11
N THR A 145 0.55 -0.97 1.86
CA THR A 145 1.72 -1.19 1.03
C THR A 145 1.34 -2.17 -0.07
N ASN A 146 1.47 -1.76 -1.33
CA ASN A 146 1.29 -2.65 -2.49
C ASN A 146 2.69 -3.05 -2.97
N THR A 147 3.02 -4.32 -2.76
CA THR A 147 4.35 -4.90 -3.04
C THR A 147 4.21 -6.07 -4.02
N GLY A 148 5.27 -6.37 -4.77
CA GLY A 148 5.27 -7.45 -5.77
C GLY A 148 4.41 -7.19 -7.00
N VAL A 149 4.13 -5.91 -7.32
CA VAL A 149 3.38 -5.52 -8.51
C VAL A 149 4.34 -5.52 -9.69
N THR A 150 4.54 -6.69 -10.30
CA THR A 150 5.68 -6.97 -11.19
C THR A 150 7.00 -6.68 -10.47
N PHE A 151 7.80 -5.71 -10.92
CA PHE A 151 9.12 -5.39 -10.36
C PHE A 151 9.10 -4.26 -9.32
N ASN A 152 7.92 -3.77 -8.94
CA ASN A 152 7.78 -2.53 -8.17
C ASN A 152 7.08 -2.75 -6.84
N GLN A 153 7.47 -1.93 -5.86
CA GLN A 153 6.66 -1.65 -4.68
C GLN A 153 5.86 -0.37 -4.96
N ALA A 154 4.67 -0.55 -5.53
CA ALA A 154 3.87 0.51 -6.13
C ALA A 154 3.36 1.56 -5.12
N ASN A 155 3.11 1.14 -3.88
CA ASN A 155 2.65 1.99 -2.78
C ASN A 155 3.36 1.58 -1.50
N PHE A 156 3.73 2.54 -0.65
CA PHE A 156 4.44 2.28 0.61
C PHE A 156 3.79 3.06 1.77
N ARG A 157 3.21 2.31 2.71
CA ARG A 157 2.57 2.81 3.95
C ARG A 157 1.61 3.99 3.73
N GLN A 158 0.74 3.95 2.74
CA GLN A 158 -0.19 5.05 2.47
C GLN A 158 -1.50 4.87 3.23
N LEU A 159 -1.94 5.92 3.94
CA LEU A 159 -3.22 5.91 4.65
C LEU A 159 -4.39 6.04 3.66
N GLN A 160 -5.40 5.20 3.80
CA GLN A 160 -6.55 5.16 2.90
C GLN A 160 -7.87 5.03 3.68
N PHE A 161 -8.90 5.71 3.21
CA PHE A 161 -10.27 5.53 3.68
C PHE A 161 -11.19 5.28 2.48
N GLY A 162 -11.78 4.08 2.44
CA GLY A 162 -12.56 3.60 1.32
C GLY A 162 -13.99 3.26 1.70
N ILE A 163 -14.92 3.51 0.78
CA ILE A 163 -16.28 2.98 0.81
C ILE A 163 -16.60 2.31 -0.53
N ASP A 164 -17.49 1.33 -0.51
CA ASP A 164 -17.99 0.71 -1.74
C ASP A 164 -19.44 0.22 -1.59
N ASN A 165 -20.09 0.06 -2.73
CA ASN A 165 -21.41 -0.55 -2.88
C ASN A 165 -21.51 -1.18 -4.29
N ASP A 166 -20.56 -2.06 -4.60
CA ASP A 166 -20.30 -2.69 -5.90
C ASP A 166 -20.21 -1.70 -7.08
N ARG A 167 -19.52 -0.56 -6.88
CA ARG A 167 -19.37 0.47 -7.93
C ARG A 167 -17.99 0.42 -8.58
N ILE A 168 -17.94 0.64 -9.88
CA ILE A 168 -16.70 0.81 -10.65
C ILE A 168 -16.93 1.83 -11.76
N SER A 169 -15.99 2.75 -11.97
CA SER A 169 -16.04 3.69 -13.09
C SER A 169 -15.61 3.04 -14.39
N ASN A 170 -15.86 3.73 -15.51
CA ASN A 170 -15.18 3.39 -16.76
C ASN A 170 -13.66 3.62 -16.62
N TRP A 171 -12.88 2.85 -17.36
CA TRP A 171 -11.45 3.08 -17.51
C TRP A 171 -11.20 4.29 -18.40
N ARG A 172 -10.30 5.16 -17.96
CA ARG A 172 -9.92 6.41 -18.63
C ARG A 172 -8.48 6.31 -19.14
N ASP A 173 -8.27 6.66 -20.40
CA ASP A 173 -6.93 6.83 -20.97
C ASP A 173 -6.22 8.02 -20.28
N CYS A 174 -5.09 7.74 -19.65
CA CYS A 174 -4.23 8.69 -18.95
C CYS A 174 -2.98 9.05 -19.76
N GLY A 175 -2.96 8.74 -21.06
CA GLY A 175 -1.88 9.09 -21.97
C GLY A 175 -0.70 8.12 -21.90
N GLN A 176 0.31 8.41 -22.72
CA GLN A 176 1.54 7.65 -22.85
C GLN A 176 2.68 8.49 -22.24
N PRO A 177 3.33 8.05 -21.14
CA PRO A 177 4.51 8.73 -20.60
C PRO A 177 5.66 8.57 -21.59
N GLY A 178 5.92 9.61 -22.38
CA GLY A 178 6.92 9.61 -23.45
C GLY A 178 6.38 9.07 -24.77
N LYS A 179 6.58 9.82 -25.86
CA LYS A 179 6.07 9.44 -27.19
C LYS A 179 6.68 8.15 -27.75
N ASN A 180 7.91 7.83 -27.34
CA ASN A 180 8.66 6.65 -27.79
C ASN A 180 8.51 5.46 -26.83
N SER A 181 7.75 5.61 -25.74
CA SER A 181 7.63 4.61 -24.69
C SER A 181 6.78 3.42 -25.14
N LEU A 182 7.35 2.22 -25.10
CA LEU A 182 6.59 0.98 -25.35
C LEU A 182 5.70 0.59 -24.16
N LEU A 183 6.08 1.03 -22.96
CA LEU A 183 5.39 0.77 -21.70
C LEU A 183 5.93 1.70 -20.61
N ALA A 184 5.04 2.09 -19.70
CA ALA A 184 5.45 2.39 -18.33
C ALA A 184 5.75 1.05 -17.63
N PHE A 185 7.03 0.76 -17.50
CA PHE A 185 7.58 -0.47 -16.94
C PHE A 185 7.38 -0.54 -15.42
N GLY A 186 7.42 0.62 -14.75
CA GLY A 186 7.11 0.78 -13.34
C GLY A 186 6.14 1.92 -13.08
N LEU A 187 5.26 1.76 -12.09
CA LEU A 187 4.38 2.80 -11.56
C LEU A 187 4.53 2.84 -10.03
N VAL A 188 4.78 4.02 -9.47
CA VAL A 188 4.92 4.21 -8.00
C VAL A 188 4.29 5.52 -7.57
N ALA A 189 3.44 5.48 -6.54
CA ALA A 189 2.95 6.68 -5.86
C ALA A 189 3.88 7.05 -4.70
N HIS A 190 4.42 8.28 -4.73
CA HIS A 190 5.37 8.76 -3.74
C HIS A 190 5.24 10.28 -3.55
N LYS A 191 5.25 10.77 -2.30
CA LYS A 191 5.17 12.20 -1.95
C LYS A 191 4.06 12.96 -2.70
N GLY A 192 2.86 12.39 -2.75
CA GLY A 192 1.70 13.02 -3.39
C GLY A 192 1.71 13.01 -4.91
N ARG A 193 2.57 12.21 -5.55
CA ARG A 193 2.77 12.16 -7.00
C ARG A 193 2.77 10.71 -7.51
N LEU A 194 2.36 10.51 -8.75
CA LEU A 194 2.52 9.24 -9.46
C LEU A 194 3.69 9.34 -10.44
N PHE A 195 4.62 8.41 -10.35
CA PHE A 195 5.78 8.31 -11.23
C PHE A 195 5.67 7.09 -12.14
N ALA A 196 6.16 7.24 -13.37
CA ALA A 196 6.28 6.17 -14.34
C ALA A 196 7.72 6.04 -14.82
N GLY A 197 8.30 4.84 -14.73
CA GLY A 197 9.57 4.48 -15.36
C GLY A 197 9.29 3.83 -16.71
N THR A 198 9.92 4.30 -17.79
CA THR A 198 9.58 3.86 -19.17
C THR A 198 10.62 2.93 -19.78
N CYS A 199 10.23 2.23 -20.84
CA CYS A 199 11.18 1.64 -21.79
C CYS A 199 10.99 2.25 -23.18
N GLU A 200 12.05 2.87 -23.70
CA GLU A 200 12.11 3.53 -25.01
C GLU A 200 13.25 2.85 -25.81
N PRO A 201 12.91 1.98 -26.78
CA PRO A 201 13.85 0.99 -27.33
C PRO A 201 14.73 1.51 -28.48
N GLY A 202 14.44 2.69 -29.05
CA GLY A 202 15.06 3.18 -30.27
C GLY A 202 16.54 3.54 -30.11
N GLU A 203 17.18 3.88 -31.23
CA GLU A 203 18.59 4.28 -31.21
C GLU A 203 18.71 5.67 -30.58
N GLY A 204 19.51 5.79 -29.51
CA GLY A 204 19.65 7.02 -28.73
C GLY A 204 18.50 7.30 -27.76
N ASP A 205 17.39 6.55 -27.83
CA ASP A 205 16.34 6.60 -26.81
C ASP A 205 16.88 6.10 -25.46
N THR A 206 16.28 6.56 -24.36
CA THR A 206 16.68 6.14 -23.01
C THR A 206 15.45 5.88 -22.16
N GLY A 207 15.56 4.98 -21.19
CA GLY A 207 14.55 4.82 -20.16
C GLY A 207 14.46 6.11 -19.35
N ARG A 208 13.24 6.62 -19.19
CA ARG A 208 12.98 7.91 -18.57
C ARG A 208 12.02 7.78 -17.40
N VAL A 209 12.05 8.76 -16.52
CA VAL A 209 11.07 8.89 -15.44
C VAL A 209 10.13 10.03 -15.78
N TYR A 210 8.83 9.76 -15.69
CA TYR A 210 7.78 10.75 -15.89
C TYR A 210 6.95 10.90 -14.62
N GLN A 211 6.41 12.09 -14.38
CA GLN A 211 5.44 12.36 -13.34
C GLN A 211 4.07 12.61 -13.98
N TYR A 212 3.03 11.92 -13.50
CA TYR A 212 1.67 12.19 -13.94
C TYR A 212 1.25 13.59 -13.51
N SER A 213 0.70 14.36 -14.44
CA SER A 213 0.18 15.71 -14.15
C SER A 213 -1.33 15.67 -13.97
N HIS A 214 -2.06 15.45 -15.06
CA HIS A 214 -3.52 15.31 -15.09
C HIS A 214 -3.95 14.86 -16.49
N GLY A 215 -5.18 14.38 -16.64
CA GLY A 215 -5.71 13.99 -17.96
C GLY A 215 -4.80 12.96 -18.65
N GLN A 216 -4.20 13.35 -19.77
CA GLN A 216 -3.23 12.56 -20.54
C GLN A 216 -1.80 13.09 -20.47
N GLU A 217 -1.54 14.07 -19.61
CA GLU A 217 -0.27 14.78 -19.53
C GLU A 217 0.70 14.16 -18.53
N TRP A 218 1.94 14.02 -18.99
CA TRP A 218 3.07 13.50 -18.22
C TRP A 218 4.22 14.49 -18.31
N LEU A 219 4.72 14.92 -17.15
CA LEU A 219 5.91 15.74 -17.05
C LEU A 219 7.14 14.83 -17.14
N ASP A 220 8.00 15.10 -18.11
CA ASP A 220 9.25 14.40 -18.28
C ASP A 220 10.29 14.85 -17.24
N LEU A 221 10.75 13.91 -16.41
CA LEU A 221 11.78 14.15 -15.38
C LEU A 221 13.17 13.70 -15.82
N GLY A 222 13.38 13.38 -17.09
CA GLY A 222 14.71 13.04 -17.60
C GLY A 222 15.05 11.55 -17.48
N SER A 223 16.29 11.25 -17.85
CA SER A 223 16.87 9.92 -17.74
C SER A 223 18.15 9.95 -16.89
N PRO A 224 18.28 9.09 -15.86
CA PRO A 224 19.51 8.98 -15.08
C PRO A 224 20.62 8.17 -15.78
N ALA A 225 20.32 7.41 -16.84
CA ALA A 225 21.29 6.51 -17.48
C ALA A 225 20.96 6.24 -18.96
N PRO A 226 21.95 5.93 -19.82
CA PRO A 226 21.74 5.76 -21.25
C PRO A 226 21.03 4.45 -21.65
N SER A 227 20.73 3.56 -20.71
CA SER A 227 20.01 2.31 -20.97
C SER A 227 18.58 2.57 -21.40
N ASN A 228 17.97 1.63 -22.14
CA ASN A 228 16.66 1.82 -22.75
C ASN A 228 15.46 1.75 -21.78
N ALA A 229 15.65 1.41 -20.50
CA ALA A 229 14.55 1.26 -19.55
C ALA A 229 14.86 1.70 -18.12
N ILE A 230 13.83 2.20 -17.44
CA ILE A 230 13.71 2.24 -15.97
C ILE A 230 12.84 1.06 -15.56
N THR A 231 13.45 0.00 -15.04
CA THR A 231 12.83 -1.33 -14.93
C THR A 231 12.22 -1.64 -13.57
N ALA A 232 12.59 -0.91 -12.53
CA ALA A 232 12.07 -1.10 -11.18
C ALA A 232 12.06 0.23 -10.43
N MET A 233 11.10 0.40 -9.52
CA MET A 233 10.94 1.61 -8.72
C MET A 233 10.43 1.27 -7.32
N THR A 234 10.92 1.97 -6.30
CA THR A 234 10.40 1.88 -4.93
C THR A 234 10.69 3.16 -4.14
N ALA A 235 9.91 3.40 -3.09
CA ALA A 235 10.22 4.41 -2.08
C ALA A 235 11.09 3.77 -0.99
N PHE A 236 12.18 4.43 -0.60
CA PHE A 236 13.06 3.98 0.48
C PHE A 236 13.61 5.18 1.24
N ASN A 237 13.55 5.14 2.58
CA ASN A 237 13.97 6.23 3.47
C ASN A 237 13.40 7.60 3.06
N GLY A 238 12.11 7.63 2.71
CA GLY A 238 11.44 8.85 2.31
C GLY A 238 11.82 9.37 0.92
N GLU A 239 12.58 8.65 0.10
CA GLU A 239 12.97 9.09 -1.25
C GLU A 239 12.63 8.04 -2.32
N LEU A 240 12.52 8.50 -3.58
CA LEU A 240 12.24 7.62 -4.73
C LEU A 240 13.56 7.05 -5.28
N TYR A 241 13.62 5.73 -5.40
CA TYR A 241 14.72 4.99 -6.01
C TYR A 241 14.26 4.30 -7.31
N VAL A 242 15.10 4.34 -8.33
CA VAL A 242 14.82 3.77 -9.66
C VAL A 242 15.96 2.89 -10.13
N GLY A 243 15.63 1.70 -10.62
CA GLY A 243 16.54 0.75 -11.25
C GLY A 243 16.54 0.91 -12.77
N THR A 244 17.72 0.85 -13.37
CA THR A 244 17.92 0.99 -14.81
C THR A 244 18.15 -0.37 -15.47
N GLY A 245 17.83 -0.51 -16.75
CA GLY A 245 18.06 -1.76 -17.45
C GLY A 245 18.09 -1.66 -18.96
N LYS A 246 18.85 -2.57 -19.57
CA LYS A 246 18.74 -2.92 -20.99
C LYS A 246 17.65 -3.96 -21.15
N TYR A 247 16.40 -3.52 -21.25
CA TYR A 247 15.28 -4.42 -21.48
C TYR A 247 15.32 -5.00 -22.90
N ARG A 248 15.19 -6.33 -22.99
CA ARG A 248 15.21 -7.12 -24.22
C ARG A 248 13.79 -7.31 -24.74
N VAL A 249 13.34 -6.39 -25.57
CA VAL A 249 11.93 -6.30 -26.01
C VAL A 249 11.55 -7.45 -26.96
N ALA A 250 12.52 -8.15 -27.55
CA ALA A 250 12.26 -9.33 -28.38
C ALA A 250 11.59 -10.47 -27.58
N GLY A 251 11.79 -10.52 -26.25
CA GLY A 251 11.07 -11.44 -25.37
C GLY A 251 9.54 -11.27 -25.42
N SER A 252 9.07 -10.09 -25.81
CA SER A 252 7.66 -9.77 -26.02
C SER A 252 7.20 -9.94 -27.48
N SER A 253 7.98 -10.66 -28.31
CA SER A 253 7.70 -10.85 -29.75
C SER A 253 7.61 -9.54 -30.54
N LEU A 254 8.40 -8.54 -30.13
CA LEU A 254 8.61 -7.28 -30.85
C LEU A 254 10.01 -7.27 -31.49
N ALA A 255 10.28 -6.29 -32.36
CA ALA A 255 11.64 -6.06 -32.86
C ALA A 255 12.56 -5.70 -31.68
N GLU A 256 13.77 -6.27 -31.64
CA GLU A 256 14.72 -5.96 -30.57
C GLU A 256 15.11 -4.47 -30.57
N SER A 257 15.35 -3.93 -29.39
CA SER A 257 15.76 -2.55 -29.18
C SER A 257 17.13 -2.30 -29.76
N SER A 258 17.25 -1.24 -30.56
CA SER A 258 18.49 -0.79 -31.19
C SER A 258 19.41 -0.05 -30.21
N ASN A 259 18.91 0.45 -29.08
CA ASN A 259 19.78 0.90 -27.98
C ASN A 259 20.56 -0.30 -27.40
N THR A 260 21.88 -0.22 -27.34
CA THR A 260 22.78 -1.29 -26.84
C THR A 260 23.36 -1.01 -25.44
N ASN A 261 23.02 0.12 -24.82
CA ASN A 261 23.55 0.51 -23.52
C ASN A 261 22.98 -0.37 -22.41
N LEU A 262 23.88 -0.97 -21.62
CA LEU A 262 23.52 -1.76 -20.44
C LEU A 262 23.03 -0.85 -19.30
N GLY A 263 22.18 -1.41 -18.43
CA GLY A 263 21.75 -0.78 -17.17
C GLY A 263 22.33 -1.51 -15.96
N GLY A 264 21.47 -1.81 -14.98
CA GLY A 264 21.85 -2.47 -13.73
C GLY A 264 22.31 -1.50 -12.63
N ARG A 265 22.14 -0.18 -12.84
CA ARG A 265 22.39 0.84 -11.82
C ARG A 265 21.09 1.27 -11.14
N VAL A 266 21.22 1.65 -9.87
CA VAL A 266 20.15 2.26 -9.09
C VAL A 266 20.46 3.73 -8.87
N PHE A 267 19.45 4.58 -8.97
CA PHE A 267 19.54 6.02 -8.72
C PHE A 267 18.47 6.48 -7.76
N ARG A 268 18.80 7.44 -6.90
CA ARG A 268 17.83 8.18 -6.08
C ARG A 268 17.46 9.48 -6.78
N TYR A 269 16.17 9.80 -6.82
CA TYR A 269 15.68 11.08 -7.32
C TYR A 269 15.83 12.17 -6.25
N ASP A 270 16.55 13.25 -6.57
CA ASP A 270 16.80 14.37 -5.65
C ASP A 270 15.88 15.58 -5.90
N GLY A 271 14.97 15.49 -6.87
CA GLY A 271 14.05 16.55 -7.25
C GLY A 271 14.38 17.22 -8.60
N THR A 272 13.52 18.15 -8.99
CA THR A 272 13.68 18.98 -10.19
C THR A 272 14.17 20.37 -9.81
N ARG A 273 15.20 20.86 -10.49
CA ARG A 273 15.70 22.24 -10.38
C ARG A 273 14.73 23.22 -11.02
N ALA A 274 14.93 24.51 -10.74
CA ALA A 274 14.11 25.60 -11.29
C ALA A 274 14.16 25.70 -12.83
N ASP A 275 15.21 25.19 -13.47
CA ASP A 275 15.35 25.12 -14.93
C ASP A 275 14.65 23.91 -15.57
N GLY A 276 13.93 23.11 -14.78
CA GLY A 276 13.23 21.90 -15.24
C GLY A 276 14.11 20.65 -15.31
N THR A 277 15.40 20.75 -14.98
CA THR A 277 16.30 19.58 -14.96
C THR A 277 16.20 18.81 -13.66
N SER A 278 16.03 17.49 -13.77
CA SER A 278 16.05 16.60 -12.61
C SER A 278 17.46 16.26 -12.17
N THR A 279 17.64 16.16 -10.85
CA THR A 279 18.87 15.69 -10.22
C THR A 279 18.72 14.26 -9.71
N TRP A 280 19.78 13.49 -9.91
CA TRP A 280 19.84 12.08 -9.55
C TRP A 280 21.14 11.79 -8.83
N THR A 281 21.06 11.07 -7.72
CA THR A 281 22.22 10.52 -7.02
C THR A 281 22.45 9.10 -7.48
N ASP A 282 23.66 8.80 -7.95
CA ASP A 282 24.07 7.42 -8.30
C ASP A 282 24.21 6.57 -7.04
N CYS A 283 23.30 5.60 -6.87
CA CYS A 283 23.27 4.66 -5.77
C CYS A 283 23.99 3.34 -6.10
N GLY A 284 24.75 3.30 -7.19
CA GLY A 284 25.68 2.23 -7.51
C GLY A 284 25.15 1.21 -8.52
N GLN A 285 26.10 0.44 -9.05
CA GLN A 285 25.88 -0.66 -9.97
C GLN A 285 25.65 -1.96 -9.18
N LEU A 286 24.59 -2.70 -9.53
CA LEU A 286 24.44 -4.09 -9.11
C LEU A 286 25.51 -4.94 -9.82
N PRO A 287 26.32 -5.71 -9.07
CA PRO A 287 27.38 -6.54 -9.63
C PRO A 287 26.92 -7.41 -10.80
N ASN A 288 27.58 -7.27 -11.96
CA ASN A 288 27.34 -8.03 -13.19
C ASN A 288 25.91 -7.94 -13.78
N ALA A 289 25.05 -7.07 -13.24
CA ALA A 289 23.69 -6.91 -13.76
C ALA A 289 23.66 -5.93 -14.93
N GLU A 290 22.93 -6.30 -15.97
CA GLU A 290 22.64 -5.46 -17.14
C GLU A 290 21.24 -4.83 -17.09
N ALA A 291 20.40 -5.31 -16.15
CA ALA A 291 19.11 -4.74 -15.82
C ALA A 291 18.71 -5.09 -14.39
N VAL A 292 18.23 -4.09 -13.65
CA VAL A 292 17.66 -4.27 -12.31
C VAL A 292 16.28 -4.94 -12.45
N SER A 293 16.03 -6.01 -11.70
CA SER A 293 14.67 -6.51 -11.44
C SER A 293 14.25 -6.15 -10.01
N GLY A 294 12.97 -6.39 -9.69
CA GLY A 294 12.37 -6.34 -8.35
C GLY A 294 13.07 -5.48 -7.32
N MET A 295 12.51 -4.33 -6.97
CA MET A 295 13.00 -3.52 -5.85
C MET A 295 11.98 -3.53 -4.70
N VAL A 296 12.45 -3.79 -3.48
CA VAL A 296 11.59 -3.87 -2.29
C VAL A 296 12.33 -3.42 -1.04
N VAL A 297 11.59 -2.80 -0.12
CA VAL A 297 12.06 -2.53 1.24
C VAL A 297 11.60 -3.66 2.17
N PHE A 298 12.55 -4.28 2.87
CA PHE A 298 12.31 -5.34 3.85
C PHE A 298 13.24 -5.14 5.04
N GLN A 299 12.72 -5.20 6.26
CA GLN A 299 13.46 -4.99 7.51
C GLN A 299 14.28 -3.67 7.49
N GLY A 300 13.69 -2.60 6.94
CA GLY A 300 14.33 -1.28 6.83
C GLY A 300 15.50 -1.22 5.85
N ARG A 301 15.67 -2.21 4.99
CA ARG A 301 16.76 -2.30 4.00
C ARG A 301 16.20 -2.41 2.59
N LEU A 302 16.92 -1.80 1.64
CA LEU A 302 16.56 -1.87 0.23
C LEU A 302 17.23 -3.10 -0.42
N TYR A 303 16.42 -3.89 -1.12
CA TYR A 303 16.87 -5.04 -1.89
C TYR A 303 16.53 -4.88 -3.37
N ALA A 304 17.36 -5.46 -4.22
CA ALA A 304 17.17 -5.44 -5.67
C ALA A 304 17.63 -6.77 -6.32
N GLY A 305 16.94 -7.19 -7.37
CA GLY A 305 17.31 -8.34 -8.18
C GLY A 305 18.01 -7.98 -9.49
N SER A 306 18.43 -9.02 -10.22
CA SER A 306 18.88 -8.92 -11.61
C SER A 306 17.87 -9.59 -12.53
N LEU A 307 17.43 -8.87 -13.57
CA LEU A 307 16.41 -9.34 -14.52
C LEU A 307 16.96 -10.42 -15.46
N TYR A 308 18.25 -10.38 -15.76
CA TYR A 308 18.91 -11.33 -16.67
C TYR A 308 20.08 -12.02 -15.97
N LYS A 309 20.53 -13.14 -16.56
CA LYS A 309 21.70 -13.85 -16.06
C LYS A 309 22.96 -12.99 -16.22
N PRO A 310 23.95 -13.08 -15.30
CA PRO A 310 23.98 -13.97 -14.14
C PRO A 310 22.93 -13.61 -13.08
N ALA A 311 22.31 -14.63 -12.47
CA ALA A 311 21.33 -14.41 -11.42
C ALA A 311 22.04 -13.84 -10.18
N GLY A 312 21.44 -12.82 -9.60
CA GLY A 312 21.96 -12.08 -8.47
C GLY A 312 20.85 -11.37 -7.72
N TYR A 313 21.04 -11.26 -6.40
CA TYR A 313 20.13 -10.60 -5.48
C TYR A 313 20.96 -9.85 -4.45
N PHE A 314 20.64 -8.57 -4.30
CA PHE A 314 21.56 -7.62 -3.69
C PHE A 314 20.87 -6.82 -2.60
N ARG A 315 21.62 -6.53 -1.53
CA ARG A 315 21.22 -5.60 -0.47
C ARG A 315 21.99 -4.30 -0.62
N TYR A 316 21.29 -3.19 -0.51
CA TYR A 316 21.89 -1.86 -0.53
C TYR A 316 22.61 -1.60 0.80
N GLU A 317 23.88 -1.22 0.72
CA GLU A 317 24.71 -0.85 1.89
C GLU A 317 24.89 0.66 2.00
N GLY A 318 24.47 1.45 1.00
CA GLY A 318 24.67 2.90 1.01
C GLY A 318 26.11 3.32 0.77
N ASP A 319 26.37 4.60 1.04
CA ASP A 319 27.72 5.18 0.97
C ASP A 319 28.39 5.01 2.33
N GLN A 320 29.18 3.95 2.49
CA GLN A 320 29.98 3.73 3.69
C GLN A 320 31.27 4.56 3.63
N GLN A 321 32.03 4.47 2.54
CA GLN A 321 33.17 5.34 2.17
C GLN A 321 33.15 5.68 0.67
N PRO A 322 33.82 6.76 0.23
CA PRO A 322 33.97 7.05 -1.19
C PRO A 322 34.66 5.91 -1.96
N GLY A 323 33.98 5.38 -2.98
CA GLY A 323 34.48 4.29 -3.82
C GLY A 323 34.04 2.89 -3.39
N ASP A 324 33.29 2.77 -2.30
CA ASP A 324 32.78 1.47 -1.83
C ASP A 324 31.75 0.86 -2.78
N GLN A 325 31.73 -0.47 -2.77
CA GLN A 325 30.67 -1.23 -3.40
C GLN A 325 29.36 -1.03 -2.60
N LYS A 326 28.45 -0.25 -3.17
CA LYS A 326 27.17 0.13 -2.53
C LYS A 326 26.15 -1.02 -2.43
N TRP A 327 26.43 -2.16 -3.06
CA TRP A 327 25.53 -3.31 -3.15
C TRP A 327 26.24 -4.61 -2.81
N CYS A 328 25.77 -5.28 -1.77
CA CYS A 328 26.25 -6.59 -1.35
C CYS A 328 25.44 -7.69 -2.05
N ASP A 329 26.11 -8.60 -2.76
CA ASP A 329 25.48 -9.83 -3.25
C ASP A 329 25.21 -10.75 -2.06
N ILE A 330 23.95 -11.09 -1.86
CA ILE A 330 23.48 -11.94 -0.76
C ILE A 330 22.96 -13.28 -1.26
N GLY A 331 23.20 -13.59 -2.53
CA GLY A 331 22.89 -14.88 -3.14
C GLY A 331 21.42 -15.03 -3.53
N VAL A 332 21.22 -15.92 -4.48
CA VAL A 332 19.92 -16.32 -5.02
C VAL A 332 19.59 -17.76 -4.64
N PRO A 333 18.30 -18.14 -4.57
CA PRO A 333 17.91 -19.53 -4.37
C PRO A 333 18.31 -20.38 -5.58
N ASP A 334 19.11 -21.43 -5.36
CA ASP A 334 19.51 -22.43 -6.38
C ASP A 334 20.06 -21.86 -7.70
N GLY A 335 20.70 -20.68 -7.66
CA GLY A 335 21.22 -20.01 -8.85
C GLY A 335 20.13 -19.48 -9.80
N LYS A 336 18.90 -19.31 -9.31
CA LYS A 336 17.72 -18.90 -10.06
C LYS A 336 17.45 -17.40 -9.92
N ARG A 337 17.00 -16.76 -10.99
CA ARG A 337 16.61 -15.34 -10.98
C ARG A 337 15.31 -15.14 -10.19
N VAL A 338 15.34 -14.11 -9.36
CA VAL A 338 14.19 -13.59 -8.62
C VAL A 338 13.75 -12.25 -9.20
N GLU A 339 12.43 -12.02 -9.26
CA GLU A 339 11.87 -11.00 -10.14
C GLU A 339 10.84 -10.12 -9.46
N ALA A 340 9.62 -10.61 -9.22
CA ALA A 340 8.69 -9.91 -8.36
C ALA A 340 9.06 -10.20 -6.91
N LEU A 341 9.06 -9.15 -6.07
CA LEU A 341 9.40 -9.25 -4.65
C LEU A 341 8.26 -8.68 -3.81
N ALA A 342 7.81 -9.45 -2.83
CA ALA A 342 6.75 -9.06 -1.90
C ALA A 342 7.21 -9.21 -0.46
N ILE A 343 6.58 -8.49 0.46
CA ILE A 343 6.72 -8.69 1.91
C ILE A 343 5.38 -9.16 2.45
N PHE A 344 5.40 -10.15 3.33
CA PHE A 344 4.21 -10.73 3.95
C PHE A 344 4.61 -11.55 5.18
N ASN A 345 3.87 -11.44 6.29
CA ASN A 345 4.05 -12.27 7.50
C ASN A 345 5.51 -12.36 7.98
N GLY A 346 6.24 -11.25 7.98
CA GLY A 346 7.63 -11.14 8.45
C GLY A 346 8.70 -11.71 7.51
N HIS A 347 8.34 -12.04 6.27
CA HIS A 347 9.27 -12.58 5.28
C HIS A 347 9.20 -11.82 3.96
N LEU A 348 10.26 -11.94 3.18
CA LEU A 348 10.28 -11.54 1.80
C LEU A 348 9.97 -12.76 0.91
N TYR A 349 9.07 -12.58 -0.05
CA TYR A 349 8.69 -13.59 -1.03
C TYR A 349 9.19 -13.15 -2.40
N ALA A 350 9.71 -14.10 -3.16
CA ALA A 350 10.25 -13.86 -4.48
C ALA A 350 9.67 -14.82 -5.50
N SER A 351 9.27 -14.26 -6.63
CA SER A 351 8.89 -15.02 -7.81
C SER A 351 10.15 -15.49 -8.54
N SER A 352 10.02 -16.45 -9.45
CA SER A 352 11.12 -17.05 -10.20
C SER A 352 10.90 -16.91 -11.70
N TYR A 353 11.92 -16.41 -12.41
CA TYR A 353 11.91 -16.37 -13.88
C TYR A 353 12.39 -17.68 -14.52
N ASP A 354 12.99 -18.57 -13.72
CA ASP A 354 13.70 -19.75 -14.22
C ASP A 354 12.99 -21.07 -13.90
N CYS A 355 11.97 -21.02 -13.05
CA CYS A 355 11.02 -22.11 -12.78
C CYS A 355 9.71 -21.50 -12.25
N GLY A 356 8.59 -22.21 -12.34
CA GLY A 356 7.32 -21.70 -11.81
C GLY A 356 7.22 -21.79 -10.28
N HIS A 357 8.33 -21.58 -9.56
CA HIS A 357 8.40 -21.69 -8.10
C HIS A 357 8.18 -20.33 -7.41
N VAL A 358 7.97 -20.36 -6.10
CA VAL A 358 8.05 -19.21 -5.21
C VAL A 358 9.09 -19.48 -4.12
N TYR A 359 9.89 -18.48 -3.80
CA TYR A 359 10.90 -18.54 -2.75
C TYR A 359 10.56 -17.61 -1.60
N ARG A 360 11.02 -17.95 -0.40
CA ARG A 360 10.88 -17.14 0.81
C ARG A 360 12.24 -16.85 1.42
N PHE A 361 12.46 -15.63 1.86
CA PHE A 361 13.68 -15.14 2.49
C PHE A 361 13.39 -14.59 3.88
N ASP A 362 14.16 -15.01 4.87
CA ASP A 362 14.02 -14.61 6.29
C ASP A 362 14.93 -13.43 6.68
N GLY A 363 15.70 -12.89 5.73
CA GLY A 363 16.74 -11.88 5.99
C GLY A 363 18.16 -12.43 5.86
N GLN A 364 18.33 -13.76 5.86
CA GLN A 364 19.61 -14.45 5.82
C GLN A 364 19.64 -15.60 4.80
N THR A 365 18.58 -16.41 4.76
CA THR A 365 18.53 -17.63 3.94
C THR A 365 17.25 -17.74 3.13
N TRP A 366 17.36 -18.43 2.00
CA TRP A 366 16.25 -18.74 1.12
C TRP A 366 15.65 -20.12 1.40
N ALA A 367 14.33 -20.22 1.31
CA ALA A 367 13.58 -21.46 1.28
C ALA A 367 12.76 -21.55 -0.02
N ASP A 368 12.80 -22.71 -0.69
CA ASP A 368 11.93 -23.02 -1.82
C ASP A 368 10.54 -23.43 -1.32
N LEU A 369 9.50 -22.70 -1.73
CA LEU A 369 8.10 -22.99 -1.40
C LEU A 369 7.40 -23.82 -2.49
N GLY A 370 8.15 -24.28 -3.49
CA GLY A 370 7.73 -25.25 -4.48
C GLY A 370 7.12 -24.65 -5.74
N GLN A 371 6.87 -25.55 -6.69
CA GLN A 371 6.27 -25.29 -8.00
C GLN A 371 4.79 -24.94 -7.91
N LEU A 372 4.38 -23.87 -8.60
CA LEU A 372 2.98 -23.51 -8.80
C LEU A 372 2.41 -24.21 -10.03
N GLY A 373 1.52 -25.17 -9.83
CA GLY A 373 0.89 -25.94 -10.91
C GLY A 373 1.82 -26.94 -11.59
N ASP A 374 1.50 -27.30 -12.83
CA ASP A 374 2.30 -28.25 -13.63
C ASP A 374 3.60 -27.59 -14.12
N SER A 375 4.76 -28.16 -13.81
CA SER A 375 6.08 -27.63 -14.21
C SER A 375 6.32 -27.68 -15.72
N ALA A 376 5.61 -28.54 -16.47
CA ALA A 376 5.67 -28.55 -17.93
C ALA A 376 4.94 -27.34 -18.56
N ILE A 377 4.00 -26.75 -17.83
CA ILE A 377 3.23 -25.57 -18.24
C ILE A 377 3.82 -24.31 -17.61
N ASN A 378 3.89 -24.29 -16.28
CA ASN A 378 4.30 -23.13 -15.50
C ASN A 378 5.80 -23.09 -15.30
N THR A 379 6.46 -22.28 -16.11
CA THR A 379 7.92 -22.14 -16.06
C THR A 379 8.36 -20.88 -15.33
N GLN A 380 7.44 -19.97 -14.97
CA GLN A 380 7.75 -18.69 -14.33
C GLN A 380 6.62 -18.21 -13.43
N THR A 381 6.95 -17.42 -12.41
CA THR A 381 6.01 -16.68 -11.56
C THR A 381 6.35 -15.19 -11.61
N TYR A 382 5.34 -14.32 -11.57
CA TYR A 382 5.50 -12.94 -12.07
C TYR A 382 4.97 -11.80 -11.20
N SER A 383 4.12 -12.10 -10.21
CA SER A 383 3.50 -11.06 -9.41
C SER A 383 2.97 -11.60 -8.10
N PHE A 384 2.78 -10.68 -7.15
CA PHE A 384 2.14 -10.95 -5.88
C PHE A 384 1.05 -9.93 -5.57
N ALA A 385 0.15 -10.31 -4.67
CA ALA A 385 -0.75 -9.40 -3.96
C ALA A 385 -1.09 -9.97 -2.59
N VAL A 386 -1.29 -9.10 -1.60
CA VAL A 386 -1.83 -9.47 -0.28
C VAL A 386 -3.30 -9.09 -0.26
N TYR A 387 -4.18 -10.08 -0.05
CA TYR A 387 -5.64 -9.89 -0.08
C TYR A 387 -6.29 -10.76 1.00
N GLU A 388 -7.13 -10.14 1.84
CA GLU A 388 -7.79 -10.78 2.99
C GLU A 388 -6.83 -11.60 3.86
N GLY A 389 -5.65 -11.03 4.15
CA GLY A 389 -4.59 -11.64 4.96
C GLY A 389 -3.99 -12.92 4.39
N ARG A 390 -3.93 -13.02 3.06
CA ARG A 390 -3.28 -14.12 2.34
C ARG A 390 -2.44 -13.58 1.18
N LEU A 391 -1.34 -14.27 0.92
CA LEU A 391 -0.48 -14.00 -0.23
C LEU A 391 -0.96 -14.74 -1.47
N TYR A 392 -1.07 -14.02 -2.59
CA TYR A 392 -1.42 -14.54 -3.90
C TYR A 392 -0.23 -14.38 -4.85
N ALA A 393 -0.05 -15.33 -5.77
CA ALA A 393 1.02 -15.33 -6.76
C ALA A 393 0.48 -15.64 -8.17
N GLY A 394 0.94 -14.89 -9.17
CA GLY A 394 0.58 -15.05 -10.58
C GLY A 394 1.59 -15.89 -11.37
N THR A 395 1.11 -16.70 -12.33
CA THR A 395 1.97 -17.60 -13.13
C THR A 395 2.00 -17.31 -14.62
N TRP A 396 3.08 -17.76 -15.24
CA TRP A 396 3.20 -18.07 -16.67
C TRP A 396 3.52 -19.56 -16.81
N ARG A 397 2.94 -20.33 -17.76
CA ARG A 397 2.10 -19.89 -18.89
C ARG A 397 0.62 -20.26 -18.77
N SER A 398 0.17 -20.69 -17.59
CA SER A 398 -1.22 -21.07 -17.38
C SER A 398 -2.17 -19.89 -17.18
N GLY A 399 -1.67 -18.67 -16.97
CA GLY A 399 -2.49 -17.50 -16.63
C GLY A 399 -3.30 -17.69 -15.35
N LYS A 400 -2.76 -18.42 -14.37
CA LYS A 400 -3.46 -18.76 -13.12
C LYS A 400 -2.91 -17.97 -11.95
N VAL A 401 -3.78 -17.79 -10.96
CA VAL A 401 -3.40 -17.26 -9.65
C VAL A 401 -3.40 -18.41 -8.64
N TYR A 402 -2.42 -18.42 -7.75
CA TYR A 402 -2.33 -19.33 -6.63
C TYR A 402 -2.31 -18.56 -5.32
N ARG A 403 -2.85 -19.16 -4.27
CA ARG A 403 -2.89 -18.58 -2.93
C ARG A 403 -2.11 -19.45 -1.97
N LEU A 404 -1.30 -18.80 -1.14
CA LEU A 404 -0.56 -19.46 -0.09
C LEU A 404 -1.52 -19.96 0.99
N GLU A 405 -1.47 -21.25 1.30
CA GLU A 405 -2.12 -21.87 2.44
C GLU A 405 -1.06 -22.30 3.45
N GLU A 406 -1.16 -21.81 4.67
CA GLU A 406 -0.37 -22.33 5.78
C GLU A 406 -1.06 -23.57 6.36
N SER A 407 -0.29 -24.62 6.68
CA SER A 407 -0.86 -25.84 7.24
C SER A 407 -1.65 -25.57 8.52
N LEU A 408 -2.77 -26.29 8.69
CA LEU A 408 -3.64 -26.21 9.87
C LEU A 408 -2.90 -26.56 11.19
N GLU A 409 -1.72 -27.19 11.13
CA GLU A 409 -0.89 -27.52 12.29
C GLU A 409 -0.18 -26.28 12.88
N ALA A 410 0.22 -25.30 12.07
CA ALA A 410 0.87 -24.07 12.53
C ALA A 410 -0.06 -23.20 13.38
N LYS A 411 -1.38 -23.22 13.09
CA LYS A 411 -2.39 -22.46 13.85
C LYS A 411 -2.66 -23.02 15.25
N LYS A 412 -2.23 -24.26 15.56
CA LYS A 412 -2.39 -24.86 16.90
C LYS A 412 -1.25 -24.53 17.86
N ASN A 413 -0.09 -24.12 17.36
CA ASN A 413 1.08 -23.74 18.16
C ASN A 413 1.71 -22.46 17.57
N PRO A 414 1.18 -21.26 17.87
CA PRO A 414 1.91 -20.04 17.60
C PRO A 414 3.12 -20.01 18.53
N SER A 415 4.31 -20.33 18.00
CA SER A 415 5.55 -20.10 18.75
C SER A 415 5.74 -18.59 18.93
N PRO A 416 6.16 -18.12 20.13
CA PRO A 416 6.52 -16.72 20.32
C PRO A 416 7.69 -16.35 19.39
N PRO A 417 7.87 -15.05 19.05
CA PRO A 417 8.96 -14.62 18.19
C PRO A 417 10.30 -15.11 18.76
N ALA A 418 11.06 -15.83 17.93
CA ALA A 418 12.35 -16.37 18.33
C ALA A 418 13.32 -15.22 18.63
N PRO A 419 14.01 -15.22 19.79
CA PRO A 419 15.19 -14.38 19.95
C PRO A 419 16.29 -14.85 18.99
N LEU A 420 17.11 -13.91 18.53
CA LEU A 420 18.26 -14.15 17.64
C LEU A 420 19.04 -15.43 18.05
N PRO A 421 19.30 -16.38 17.12
CA PRO A 421 19.93 -17.62 17.50
C PRO A 421 21.39 -17.42 17.91
N ALA A 422 21.73 -17.91 19.10
CA ALA A 422 23.10 -18.30 19.42
C ALA A 422 23.52 -19.52 18.57
N ARG A 423 24.84 -19.64 18.34
CA ARG A 423 25.55 -20.60 17.47
C ARG A 423 24.97 -22.03 17.35
N PRO A 424 25.17 -22.72 16.20
CA PRO A 424 24.45 -23.95 15.88
C PRO A 424 24.97 -25.15 16.68
N GLY A 425 24.08 -25.77 17.45
CA GLY A 425 24.19 -27.14 17.93
C GLY A 425 23.52 -28.11 16.95
N ARG A 426 24.11 -29.29 16.76
CA ARG A 426 23.64 -30.34 15.84
C ARG A 426 22.30 -30.93 16.28
N GLY A 427 21.38 -31.04 15.31
CA GLY A 427 20.58 -32.24 15.12
C GLY A 427 19.18 -32.25 15.73
N GLU A 428 18.25 -31.55 15.09
CA GLU A 428 16.84 -31.93 15.07
C GLU A 428 16.30 -31.60 13.67
N LYS A 429 15.70 -32.58 12.98
CA LYS A 429 15.04 -32.35 11.69
C LYS A 429 13.69 -31.69 12.00
N ASP A 430 13.69 -30.38 12.15
CA ASP A 430 12.46 -29.59 12.24
C ASP A 430 11.58 -29.91 11.03
N HIS A 431 10.39 -30.46 11.31
CA HIS A 431 9.32 -30.54 10.32
C HIS A 431 8.81 -29.11 10.09
N ALA A 432 9.50 -28.37 9.23
CA ALA A 432 9.03 -27.09 8.74
C ALA A 432 7.58 -27.26 8.26
N PRO A 433 6.66 -26.35 8.63
CA PRO A 433 5.26 -26.47 8.26
C PRO A 433 5.13 -26.65 6.75
N ARG A 434 4.36 -27.65 6.31
CA ARG A 434 4.06 -27.84 4.90
C ARG A 434 3.34 -26.60 4.38
N VAL A 435 3.99 -25.90 3.46
CA VAL A 435 3.40 -24.81 2.70
C VAL A 435 2.68 -25.43 1.50
N GLU A 436 1.41 -25.06 1.30
CA GLU A 436 0.62 -25.51 0.15
C GLU A 436 0.16 -24.30 -0.66
N TRP A 437 0.07 -24.45 -1.99
CA TRP A 437 -0.46 -23.43 -2.88
C TRP A 437 -1.77 -23.90 -3.47
N ARG A 438 -2.84 -23.15 -3.22
CA ARG A 438 -4.17 -23.43 -3.74
C ARG A 438 -4.38 -22.71 -5.07
N ASP A 439 -4.84 -23.43 -6.09
CA ASP A 439 -5.25 -22.86 -7.38
C ASP A 439 -6.52 -21.99 -7.20
N VAL A 440 -6.43 -20.71 -7.56
CA VAL A 440 -7.47 -19.67 -7.46
C VAL A 440 -8.13 -19.43 -8.83
N GLY A 441 -7.79 -20.20 -9.85
CA GLY A 441 -8.39 -20.13 -11.18
C GLY A 441 -7.54 -19.37 -12.20
N GLN A 442 -7.90 -19.57 -13.47
CA GLN A 442 -7.31 -18.93 -14.63
C GLN A 442 -8.07 -17.65 -15.00
N LEU A 443 -7.35 -16.64 -15.47
CA LEU A 443 -7.92 -15.37 -15.92
C LEU A 443 -8.29 -15.49 -17.41
N GLY A 444 -9.52 -15.92 -17.68
CA GLY A 444 -10.00 -16.09 -19.05
C GLY A 444 -9.17 -17.12 -19.84
N GLU A 445 -8.79 -16.76 -21.06
CA GLU A 445 -7.87 -17.54 -21.91
C GLU A 445 -6.43 -16.98 -21.89
N GLU A 446 -6.12 -16.15 -20.90
CA GLU A 446 -4.83 -15.50 -20.76
C GLU A 446 -3.75 -16.51 -20.32
N LEU A 447 -2.49 -16.16 -20.59
CA LEU A 447 -1.31 -17.01 -20.42
C LEU A 447 -0.40 -16.52 -19.28
N GLU A 448 -0.40 -15.22 -18.98
CA GLU A 448 0.39 -14.62 -17.90
C GLU A 448 -0.51 -13.79 -16.99
N VAL A 449 -0.33 -13.93 -15.69
CA VAL A 449 -0.82 -12.95 -14.72
C VAL A 449 0.29 -11.93 -14.47
N MET A 450 0.07 -10.71 -14.97
CA MET A 450 1.00 -9.58 -14.86
C MET A 450 0.83 -8.91 -13.49
N GLY A 451 0.87 -7.57 -13.39
CA GLY A 451 0.65 -6.86 -12.13
C GLY A 451 -0.67 -7.23 -11.47
N MET A 452 -0.60 -7.60 -10.19
CA MET A 452 -1.75 -7.74 -9.29
C MET A 452 -1.70 -6.67 -8.22
N LEU A 453 -2.85 -6.15 -7.83
CA LEU A 453 -2.97 -5.13 -6.79
C LEU A 453 -4.38 -5.21 -6.18
N VAL A 454 -4.50 -5.05 -4.86
CA VAL A 454 -5.81 -4.87 -4.22
C VAL A 454 -6.17 -3.40 -4.29
N HIS A 455 -7.32 -3.02 -4.84
CA HIS A 455 -7.80 -1.64 -4.85
C HIS A 455 -9.18 -1.53 -4.21
N ASN A 456 -9.30 -0.66 -3.20
CA ASN A 456 -10.51 -0.46 -2.40
C ASN A 456 -11.19 -1.78 -1.96
N GLY A 457 -10.39 -2.74 -1.45
CA GLY A 457 -10.89 -4.05 -1.00
C GLY A 457 -11.23 -5.05 -2.11
N ARG A 458 -10.78 -4.82 -3.35
CA ARG A 458 -10.95 -5.75 -4.47
C ARG A 458 -9.61 -6.15 -5.07
N LEU A 459 -9.35 -7.45 -5.20
CA LEU A 459 -8.15 -7.95 -5.87
C LEU A 459 -8.29 -7.84 -7.41
N MET A 460 -7.35 -7.12 -8.03
CA MET A 460 -7.31 -6.81 -9.46
C MET A 460 -6.04 -7.41 -10.07
N ALA A 461 -6.13 -7.86 -11.32
CA ALA A 461 -5.02 -8.48 -12.03
C ALA A 461 -5.02 -8.12 -13.51
N GLY A 462 -3.86 -7.71 -14.01
CA GLY A 462 -3.60 -7.49 -15.44
C GLY A 462 -3.05 -8.75 -16.09
N THR A 463 -3.18 -8.88 -17.42
CA THR A 463 -2.86 -10.12 -18.13
C THR A 463 -2.11 -9.93 -19.45
N LEU A 464 -1.61 -11.05 -19.98
CA LEU A 464 -1.14 -11.27 -21.35
C LEU A 464 -1.82 -12.56 -21.87
N PRO A 465 -2.25 -12.65 -23.15
CA PRO A 465 -1.80 -11.85 -24.29
C PRO A 465 -2.69 -10.71 -24.76
N LEU A 466 -3.83 -10.48 -24.12
CA LEU A 466 -4.79 -9.51 -24.65
C LEU A 466 -4.74 -8.16 -23.94
N ALA A 467 -3.94 -8.00 -22.87
CA ALA A 467 -3.96 -6.82 -21.99
C ALA A 467 -5.31 -6.62 -21.32
N GLU A 468 -5.87 -7.70 -20.79
CA GLU A 468 -7.13 -7.66 -20.06
C GLU A 468 -6.91 -7.38 -18.58
N VAL A 469 -7.93 -6.86 -17.93
CA VAL A 469 -7.97 -6.66 -16.48
C VAL A 469 -9.12 -7.45 -15.90
N TYR A 470 -8.82 -8.23 -14.87
CA TYR A 470 -9.75 -9.08 -14.15
C TYR A 470 -9.89 -8.65 -12.70
N GLN A 471 -11.08 -8.84 -12.16
CA GLN A 471 -11.39 -8.69 -10.73
C GLN A 471 -11.69 -10.05 -10.13
N PHE A 472 -11.17 -10.30 -8.94
CA PHE A 472 -11.49 -11.49 -8.17
C PHE A 472 -12.92 -11.40 -7.60
N GLU A 473 -13.75 -12.43 -7.85
CA GLU A 473 -15.15 -12.49 -7.37
C GLU A 473 -15.34 -13.48 -6.22
N GLY A 474 -14.34 -14.32 -5.94
CA GLY A 474 -14.50 -15.46 -5.05
C GLY A 474 -15.55 -16.47 -5.54
N GLY A 475 -15.83 -17.45 -4.68
CA GLY A 475 -16.71 -18.58 -5.01
C GLY A 475 -16.12 -19.51 -6.07
N ARG A 476 -16.64 -20.75 -6.16
CA ARG A 476 -16.08 -21.76 -7.07
C ARG A 476 -16.62 -21.63 -8.50
N HIS A 477 -15.72 -21.70 -9.46
CA HIS A 477 -16.01 -21.93 -10.88
C HIS A 477 -16.47 -23.37 -11.10
N ALA A 478 -17.25 -23.62 -12.16
CA ALA A 478 -17.83 -24.93 -12.45
C ALA A 478 -16.78 -26.06 -12.63
N ASN A 479 -15.53 -25.70 -12.92
CA ASN A 479 -14.39 -26.60 -13.11
C ASN A 479 -13.43 -26.67 -11.91
N GLY A 480 -13.77 -26.07 -10.77
CA GLY A 480 -13.05 -26.28 -9.49
C GLY A 480 -12.13 -25.15 -9.00
N GLY A 481 -11.84 -24.12 -9.80
CA GLY A 481 -11.08 -22.92 -9.37
C GLY A 481 -11.95 -21.84 -8.71
N GLU A 482 -11.38 -20.72 -8.23
CA GLU A 482 -12.17 -19.55 -7.81
C GLU A 482 -12.48 -18.64 -9.02
N ARG A 483 -13.50 -17.78 -8.92
CA ARG A 483 -13.99 -17.01 -10.08
C ARG A 483 -13.29 -15.66 -10.24
N TRP A 484 -13.01 -15.33 -11.50
CA TRP A 484 -12.50 -14.03 -11.94
C TRP A 484 -13.46 -13.42 -12.98
N LYS A 485 -13.76 -12.14 -12.84
CA LYS A 485 -14.60 -11.36 -13.77
C LYS A 485 -13.70 -10.47 -14.63
N ARG A 486 -13.76 -10.67 -15.94
CA ARG A 486 -13.16 -9.75 -16.91
C ARG A 486 -13.84 -8.39 -16.82
N LEU A 487 -13.05 -7.33 -16.67
CA LEU A 487 -13.55 -5.96 -16.63
C LEU A 487 -13.39 -5.25 -17.96
N THR A 488 -12.21 -5.36 -18.58
CA THR A 488 -11.89 -4.62 -19.80
C THR A 488 -10.67 -5.23 -20.51
N GLN A 489 -10.44 -4.77 -21.73
CA GLN A 489 -9.18 -4.91 -22.47
C GLN A 489 -8.60 -3.51 -22.66
N LEU A 490 -7.40 -3.25 -22.12
CA LEU A 490 -6.81 -1.91 -22.11
C LEU A 490 -6.03 -1.59 -23.39
N ASP A 491 -5.36 -2.58 -23.97
CA ASP A 491 -4.56 -2.41 -25.18
C ASP A 491 -5.20 -3.16 -26.35
N THR A 492 -5.39 -2.46 -27.46
CA THR A 492 -5.97 -2.99 -28.70
C THR A 492 -5.06 -2.78 -29.91
N THR A 493 -3.77 -2.46 -29.68
CA THR A 493 -2.78 -2.21 -30.74
C THR A 493 -2.83 -3.32 -31.79
N PRO A 494 -3.07 -3.06 -33.09
CA PRO A 494 -3.21 -4.12 -34.08
C PRO A 494 -1.89 -4.85 -34.36
N ASP A 495 -1.98 -6.02 -35.00
CA ASP A 495 -0.83 -6.72 -35.60
C ASP A 495 0.34 -7.09 -34.67
N VAL A 496 0.10 -7.13 -33.36
CA VAL A 496 1.07 -7.62 -32.36
C VAL A 496 0.60 -8.93 -31.74
N LYS A 497 1.57 -9.80 -31.45
CA LYS A 497 1.33 -11.12 -30.84
C LYS A 497 0.95 -11.03 -29.37
N TYR A 498 1.60 -10.14 -28.62
CA TYR A 498 1.39 -9.98 -27.19
C TYR A 498 1.05 -8.55 -26.83
N ARG A 499 -0.03 -8.39 -26.06
CA ARG A 499 -0.39 -7.18 -25.34
C ARG A 499 -0.40 -7.51 -23.85
N ARG A 500 0.00 -6.55 -23.02
CA ARG A 500 0.07 -6.72 -21.56
C ARG A 500 -0.67 -5.59 -20.86
N ALA A 501 -1.49 -5.92 -19.86
CA ALA A 501 -1.84 -4.99 -18.78
C ALA A 501 -0.76 -5.18 -17.73
N TRP A 502 0.28 -4.35 -17.80
CA TRP A 502 1.64 -4.65 -17.35
C TRP A 502 1.82 -4.52 -15.83
N THR A 503 1.74 -3.30 -15.30
CA THR A 503 1.91 -3.01 -13.86
C THR A 503 0.82 -2.07 -13.37
N MET A 504 0.71 -1.93 -12.05
CA MET A 504 -0.37 -1.16 -11.41
C MET A 504 0.15 -0.32 -10.24
N ALA A 505 -0.57 0.75 -9.91
CA ALA A 505 -0.37 1.53 -8.69
C ALA A 505 -1.68 2.21 -8.27
N GLU A 506 -1.83 2.53 -6.98
CA GLU A 506 -2.89 3.42 -6.52
C GLU A 506 -2.39 4.85 -6.41
N TYR A 507 -3.18 5.82 -6.86
CA TYR A 507 -2.87 7.25 -6.71
C TYR A 507 -4.15 8.06 -6.71
N GLN A 508 -4.29 9.00 -5.76
CA GLN A 508 -5.45 9.88 -5.62
C GLN A 508 -6.81 9.13 -5.68
N GLY A 509 -6.90 8.00 -4.98
CA GLY A 509 -8.13 7.20 -4.94
C GLY A 509 -8.43 6.39 -6.21
N GLN A 510 -7.54 6.35 -7.20
CA GLN A 510 -7.73 5.61 -8.45
C GLN A 510 -6.71 4.48 -8.59
N LEU A 511 -7.10 3.40 -9.28
CA LEU A 511 -6.20 2.37 -9.77
C LEU A 511 -5.65 2.79 -11.13
N PHE A 512 -4.32 2.82 -11.27
CA PHE A 512 -3.63 3.01 -12.55
C PHE A 512 -3.08 1.68 -13.05
N CYS A 513 -3.12 1.45 -14.37
CA CYS A 513 -2.54 0.29 -15.04
C CYS A 513 -1.84 0.70 -16.33
N SER A 514 -0.60 0.26 -16.52
CA SER A 514 0.17 0.49 -17.75
C SER A 514 -0.02 -0.63 -18.76
N THR A 515 0.28 -0.34 -20.03
CA THR A 515 0.12 -1.31 -21.11
C THR A 515 1.36 -1.42 -21.99
N LEU A 516 1.51 -2.60 -22.62
CA LEU A 516 2.47 -2.91 -23.68
C LEU A 516 1.68 -3.47 -24.87
N PRO A 517 1.99 -3.09 -26.13
CA PRO A 517 3.04 -2.15 -26.55
C PRO A 517 2.55 -0.72 -26.77
N SER A 518 1.27 -0.40 -26.51
CA SER A 518 0.78 0.96 -26.75
C SER A 518 1.43 2.02 -25.88
N GLY A 519 2.09 1.61 -24.80
CA GLY A 519 2.74 2.52 -23.85
C GLY A 519 1.77 3.28 -22.96
N LYS A 520 0.46 3.10 -23.13
CA LYS A 520 -0.56 3.89 -22.44
C LYS A 520 -0.71 3.48 -20.99
N VAL A 521 -1.06 4.45 -20.17
CA VAL A 521 -1.53 4.25 -18.80
C VAL A 521 -3.03 4.53 -18.76
N HIS A 522 -3.78 3.69 -18.07
CA HIS A 522 -5.22 3.86 -17.87
C HIS A 522 -5.53 3.93 -16.38
N ALA A 523 -6.62 4.60 -16.01
CA ALA A 523 -7.08 4.65 -14.63
C ALA A 523 -8.58 4.38 -14.47
N CYS A 524 -8.99 3.81 -13.34
CA CYS A 524 -10.39 3.69 -12.94
C CYS A 524 -10.55 3.91 -11.43
N GLU A 525 -11.78 4.23 -11.01
CA GLU A 525 -12.18 4.26 -9.60
C GLU A 525 -13.01 3.01 -9.30
N VAL A 526 -12.69 2.34 -8.18
CA VAL A 526 -13.55 1.31 -7.58
C VAL A 526 -14.11 1.86 -6.29
N GLY A 527 -15.43 1.88 -6.13
CA GLY A 527 -16.09 2.58 -5.04
C GLY A 527 -15.65 4.05 -4.95
N LYS A 528 -15.44 4.54 -3.73
CA LYS A 528 -14.79 5.85 -3.46
C LYS A 528 -13.70 5.67 -2.44
N LEU A 529 -12.55 6.27 -2.70
CA LEU A 529 -11.34 6.12 -1.90
C LEU A 529 -10.68 7.48 -1.73
N ALA A 530 -10.42 7.88 -0.49
CA ALA A 530 -9.49 8.96 -0.18
C ALA A 530 -8.14 8.33 0.18
N THR A 531 -7.08 8.70 -0.55
CA THR A 531 -5.72 8.24 -0.27
C THR A 531 -4.84 9.42 0.12
N TRP A 532 -4.07 9.28 1.19
CA TRP A 532 -2.95 10.17 1.47
C TRP A 532 -1.69 9.52 0.91
N ASP A 533 -1.30 9.96 -0.29
CA ASP A 533 -0.23 9.35 -1.10
C ASP A 533 1.19 9.72 -0.59
N TYR A 534 1.36 9.73 0.72
CA TYR A 534 2.60 9.93 1.46
C TYR A 534 2.82 8.73 2.37
N GLU A 535 4.08 8.48 2.72
CA GLU A 535 4.40 7.48 3.74
C GLU A 535 3.78 7.92 5.09
N PHE A 536 3.02 7.02 5.71
CA PHE A 536 2.45 7.24 7.02
C PHE A 536 3.59 7.39 8.05
N PRO A 537 3.60 8.48 8.85
CA PRO A 537 4.70 8.80 9.73
C PRO A 537 4.84 7.82 10.89
N THR A 538 6.03 7.84 11.50
CA THR A 538 6.36 7.00 12.64
C THR A 538 5.89 7.58 13.97
N GLY A 539 5.51 6.71 14.91
CA GLY A 539 5.03 7.06 16.23
C GLY A 539 3.50 7.11 16.31
N TRP A 540 2.99 7.73 17.38
CA TRP A 540 1.56 7.93 17.58
C TRP A 540 1.04 9.09 16.74
N HIS A 541 0.08 8.79 15.88
CA HIS A 541 -0.65 9.80 15.12
C HIS A 541 -2.15 9.65 15.32
N HIS A 542 -2.86 10.77 15.45
CA HIS A 542 -4.31 10.75 15.47
C HIS A 542 -4.83 10.74 14.03
N VAL A 543 -5.65 9.74 13.70
CA VAL A 543 -6.28 9.61 12.39
C VAL A 543 -7.78 9.80 12.53
N ALA A 544 -8.37 10.61 11.64
CA ALA A 544 -9.82 10.64 11.47
C ALA A 544 -10.22 10.45 10.01
N ALA A 545 -11.26 9.67 9.79
CA ALA A 545 -11.87 9.42 8.49
C ALA A 545 -13.34 9.82 8.55
N VAL A 546 -13.77 10.72 7.67
CA VAL A 546 -15.11 11.32 7.70
C VAL A 546 -15.78 11.14 6.36
N LYS A 547 -16.98 10.56 6.34
CA LYS A 547 -17.89 10.64 5.20
C LYS A 547 -18.89 11.77 5.48
N SER A 548 -18.88 12.80 4.63
CA SER A 548 -19.74 13.96 4.75
C SER A 548 -20.22 14.43 3.38
N GLU A 549 -21.53 14.60 3.22
CA GLU A 549 -22.16 15.29 2.07
C GLU A 549 -21.65 14.84 0.67
N GLY A 550 -21.43 13.53 0.48
CA GLY A 550 -20.97 13.01 -0.82
C GLY A 550 -19.45 13.10 -1.01
N LYS A 551 -18.68 13.16 0.08
CA LYS A 551 -17.22 13.16 0.04
C LYS A 551 -16.64 12.35 1.19
N LEU A 552 -15.46 11.76 0.95
CA LEU A 552 -14.62 11.19 1.99
C LEU A 552 -13.50 12.18 2.33
N LEU A 553 -13.20 12.34 3.61
CA LEU A 553 -12.15 13.21 4.14
C LEU A 553 -11.24 12.40 5.05
N LEU A 554 -9.94 12.66 4.95
CA LEU A 554 -8.91 11.96 5.72
C LEU A 554 -8.03 12.98 6.45
N PHE A 555 -7.97 12.87 7.77
CA PHE A 555 -7.22 13.77 8.64
C PHE A 555 -6.12 13.02 9.37
N VAL A 556 -4.98 13.68 9.53
CA VAL A 556 -3.86 13.22 10.37
C VAL A 556 -3.43 14.37 11.26
N ASP A 557 -3.36 14.10 12.56
CA ASP A 557 -3.05 15.05 13.63
C ASP A 557 -3.88 16.33 13.52
N GLY A 558 -5.20 16.14 13.36
CA GLY A 558 -6.13 17.25 13.28
C GLY A 558 -6.15 17.95 11.91
N VAL A 559 -5.24 17.64 10.98
CA VAL A 559 -5.12 18.36 9.70
C VAL A 559 -5.70 17.53 8.56
N LEU A 560 -6.57 18.12 7.73
CA LEU A 560 -7.07 17.50 6.50
C LEU A 560 -5.90 17.23 5.55
N LYS A 561 -5.68 15.96 5.20
CA LYS A 561 -4.59 15.51 4.31
C LYS A 561 -5.08 15.17 2.90
N SER A 562 -6.28 14.61 2.78
CA SER A 562 -6.82 14.15 1.50
C SER A 562 -8.33 14.09 1.51
N SER A 563 -8.93 14.07 0.32
CA SER A 563 -10.34 13.84 0.10
C SER A 563 -10.58 13.03 -1.17
N SER A 564 -11.65 12.24 -1.21
CA SER A 564 -12.08 11.56 -2.44
C SER A 564 -12.60 12.56 -3.48
N THR A 565 -12.81 12.08 -4.71
CA THR A 565 -13.72 12.74 -5.64
C THR A 565 -15.15 12.77 -5.07
N ASP A 566 -15.94 13.75 -5.51
CA ASP A 566 -17.33 13.89 -5.07
C ASP A 566 -18.19 12.73 -5.59
N PHE A 567 -19.28 12.41 -4.88
CA PHE A 567 -20.19 11.34 -5.22
C PHE A 567 -21.63 11.57 -4.76
N GLU A 568 -22.56 10.91 -5.45
CA GLU A 568 -23.96 10.90 -5.07
C GLU A 568 -24.18 10.01 -3.85
N VAL A 569 -24.59 10.60 -2.73
CA VAL A 569 -24.77 9.91 -1.44
C VAL A 569 -25.65 8.66 -1.55
N LYS A 570 -26.71 8.72 -2.36
CA LYS A 570 -27.66 7.62 -2.58
C LYS A 570 -27.04 6.37 -3.24
N ASP A 571 -25.91 6.52 -3.93
CA ASP A 571 -25.26 5.40 -4.63
C ASP A 571 -24.44 4.52 -3.68
N PHE A 572 -24.19 5.01 -2.46
CA PHE A 572 -23.34 4.39 -1.45
C PHE A 572 -24.11 4.07 -0.16
N ASP A 573 -25.08 3.16 -0.26
CA ASP A 573 -25.66 2.50 0.92
C ASP A 573 -24.67 1.46 1.45
N LEU A 574 -24.12 1.72 2.63
CA LEU A 574 -23.10 0.90 3.27
C LEU A 574 -23.69 -0.19 4.19
N SER A 575 -25.02 -0.31 4.26
CA SER A 575 -25.69 -1.28 5.14
C SER A 575 -25.37 -2.72 4.75
N ASN A 576 -24.71 -3.44 5.66
CA ASN A 576 -24.40 -4.85 5.52
C ASN A 576 -24.50 -5.57 6.88
N ASP A 577 -24.46 -6.90 6.87
CA ASP A 577 -24.61 -7.75 8.05
C ASP A 577 -23.26 -8.23 8.63
N GLN A 578 -22.13 -7.71 8.13
CA GLN A 578 -20.82 -8.06 8.66
C GLN A 578 -20.60 -7.42 10.03
N PRO A 579 -19.84 -8.09 10.92
CA PRO A 579 -19.37 -7.46 12.14
C PRO A 579 -18.41 -6.29 11.83
N LEU A 580 -18.32 -5.35 12.76
CA LEU A 580 -17.27 -4.33 12.72
C LEU A 580 -15.97 -4.94 13.25
N ARG A 581 -14.89 -4.80 12.50
CA ARG A 581 -13.56 -5.34 12.82
C ARG A 581 -12.60 -4.21 13.15
N ILE A 582 -11.92 -4.31 14.29
CA ILE A 582 -10.79 -3.44 14.66
C ILE A 582 -9.51 -4.26 14.45
N GLY A 583 -8.57 -3.74 13.67
CA GLY A 583 -7.30 -4.39 13.36
C GLY A 583 -7.37 -5.50 12.28
N SER A 584 -8.42 -5.53 11.46
CA SER A 584 -8.52 -6.41 10.28
C SER A 584 -9.57 -5.92 9.28
N GLY A 585 -9.44 -6.32 8.02
CA GLY A 585 -10.34 -5.91 6.95
C GLY A 585 -10.05 -6.56 5.60
N PRO A 586 -10.47 -5.94 4.48
CA PRO A 586 -10.38 -6.54 3.15
C PRO A 586 -8.96 -6.55 2.55
N ASN A 587 -7.99 -5.90 3.19
CA ASN A 587 -6.59 -5.94 2.77
C ASN A 587 -5.83 -6.98 3.61
N ASP A 588 -5.59 -6.68 4.89
CA ASP A 588 -4.83 -7.54 5.81
C ASP A 588 -5.15 -7.23 7.29
N PHE A 589 -4.65 -8.06 8.21
CA PHE A 589 -4.60 -7.79 9.63
C PHE A 589 -3.66 -6.62 9.92
N PHE A 590 -4.01 -5.80 10.90
CA PHE A 590 -3.19 -4.65 11.28
C PHE A 590 -1.93 -5.10 12.00
N HIS A 591 -0.79 -4.53 11.63
CA HIS A 591 0.48 -4.72 12.33
C HIS A 591 0.90 -3.40 12.98
N GLY A 592 0.68 -3.30 14.29
CA GLY A 592 0.94 -2.09 15.04
C GLY A 592 0.09 -1.96 16.30
N ARG A 593 -0.10 -0.72 16.76
CA ARG A 593 -0.86 -0.43 17.99
C ARG A 593 -2.01 0.54 17.73
N LEU A 594 -3.14 0.28 18.36
CA LEU A 594 -4.31 1.15 18.32
C LEU A 594 -4.73 1.58 19.72
N ARG A 595 -5.21 2.81 19.83
CA ARG A 595 -5.80 3.37 21.05
C ARG A 595 -6.98 4.25 20.68
N ASP A 596 -7.95 4.33 21.59
CA ASP A 596 -9.02 5.34 21.57
C ASP A 596 -9.81 5.36 20.25
N VAL A 597 -10.21 4.17 19.79
CA VAL A 597 -10.98 3.98 18.56
C VAL A 597 -12.43 4.39 18.80
N ARG A 598 -12.97 5.24 17.92
CA ARG A 598 -14.34 5.77 18.00
C ARG A 598 -15.03 5.69 16.65
N LEU A 599 -16.33 5.39 16.67
CA LEU A 599 -17.21 5.41 15.50
C LEU A 599 -18.44 6.28 15.80
N TYR A 600 -18.75 7.22 14.91
CA TYR A 600 -19.82 8.20 15.04
C TYR A 600 -20.84 8.04 13.92
N ARG A 601 -22.14 8.22 14.20
CA ARG A 601 -23.21 8.27 13.17
C ARG A 601 -23.43 9.70 12.62
N ARG A 602 -22.34 10.47 12.49
CA ARG A 602 -22.35 11.80 11.89
C ARG A 602 -20.96 12.15 11.37
N ALA A 603 -20.90 13.16 10.51
CA ALA A 603 -19.65 13.81 10.17
C ALA A 603 -19.13 14.63 11.37
N LEU A 604 -17.85 14.47 11.69
CA LEU A 604 -17.12 15.35 12.59
C LEU A 604 -16.62 16.56 11.81
N SER A 605 -16.70 17.74 12.41
CA SER A 605 -16.11 18.95 11.85
C SER A 605 -14.59 18.99 12.03
N GLN A 606 -13.92 19.84 11.25
CA GLN A 606 -12.48 20.12 11.39
C GLN A 606 -12.09 20.54 12.82
N ALA A 607 -12.94 21.30 13.52
CA ALA A 607 -12.70 21.72 14.90
C ALA A 607 -12.76 20.53 15.87
N GLU A 608 -13.79 19.70 15.74
CA GLU A 608 -13.95 18.48 16.56
C GLU A 608 -12.82 17.48 16.33
N VAL A 609 -12.37 17.31 15.08
CA VAL A 609 -11.21 16.46 14.77
C VAL A 609 -9.92 17.04 15.36
N GLY A 610 -9.77 18.37 15.35
CA GLY A 610 -8.63 19.06 15.98
C GLY A 610 -8.60 18.90 17.51
N ALA A 611 -9.76 18.78 18.16
CA ALA A 611 -9.87 18.64 19.61
C ALA A 611 -9.32 17.31 20.17
N PHE A 612 -9.05 16.31 19.32
CA PHE A 612 -8.42 15.06 19.76
C PHE A 612 -6.90 15.18 19.93
N VAL A 613 -6.29 16.23 19.38
CA VAL A 613 -4.84 16.43 19.40
C VAL A 613 -4.47 17.42 20.51
N PRO A 614 -3.49 17.12 21.36
CA PRO A 614 -3.08 17.98 22.47
C PRO A 614 -2.54 19.36 22.06
#